data_AF-A0A3G8LZG8-F1
#
_entry.id   AF-A0A3G8LZG8-F1
#
_cell.length_a   1.000
_cell.length_b   1.000
_cell.length_c   1.000
_cell.angle_alpha   90.00
_cell.angle_beta   90.00
_cell.angle_gamma   90.00
#
_symmetry.space_group_name_H-M   'P 1'
#
loop_
_entity.id
_entity.type
_entity.pdbx_description
1 polymer ?
#
loop_
_entity_poly.entity_id
_entity_poly.type
_entity_poly.pdbx_seq_one_letter_code
_entity_poly.pdbx_strand_id
1 'polypeptide(L)'
;MARPRQTLVSLEDTPYYHCCSRVVRKAFLCGFDKSTGENFEHRREWVDSRILELATIFAIDICAYVVMSNHLHVVLKVDADKVKQWSDKEVLTQWHKGFKGTLLTHKYLKEEDLNQLELQTVNECITEYRQRLIDISWFMRSLSEPIARMANKEDKCTGRFWEGRFKSQALLDEAAVLACNNMATHSNWLNIERSTTLYLPFPNGN
;
A
#
# COMPACT_ATOMS: atom_id res chain seq x y z
N MET A 1 -17.66 0.67 -17.93
CA MET A 1 -16.18 0.72 -18.07
C MET A 1 -15.57 0.93 -16.70
N ALA A 2 -14.49 0.22 -16.36
CA ALA A 2 -13.75 0.44 -15.12
C ALA A 2 -13.03 1.79 -15.20
N ARG A 3 -13.30 2.70 -14.25
CA ARG A 3 -12.65 4.01 -14.18
C ARG A 3 -11.18 3.86 -13.71
N PRO A 4 -10.23 4.68 -14.18
CA PRO A 4 -8.84 4.67 -13.69
C PRO A 4 -8.75 4.91 -12.18
N ARG A 5 -7.78 4.34 -11.46
CA ARG A 5 -7.69 4.49 -9.99
C ARG A 5 -7.48 5.93 -9.50
N GLN A 6 -6.83 6.78 -10.29
CA GLN A 6 -6.73 8.21 -10.01
C GLN A 6 -8.12 8.87 -9.88
N THR A 7 -9.16 8.25 -10.45
CA THR A 7 -10.56 8.68 -10.32
C THR A 7 -11.37 7.87 -9.29
N LEU A 8 -10.75 6.92 -8.57
CA LEU A 8 -11.37 6.13 -7.50
C LEU A 8 -10.82 6.47 -6.11
N VAL A 9 -9.63 7.07 -6.04
CA VAL A 9 -9.06 7.62 -4.81
C VAL A 9 -9.28 9.12 -4.86
N SER A 10 -10.25 9.59 -4.09
CA SER A 10 -10.56 11.00 -3.87
C SER A 10 -10.24 11.33 -2.42
N LEU A 11 -9.16 12.09 -2.21
CA LEU A 11 -8.80 12.56 -0.86
C LEU A 11 -9.73 13.68 -0.38
N GLU A 12 -10.53 14.25 -1.28
CA GLU A 12 -11.59 15.21 -0.93
C GLU A 12 -12.76 14.52 -0.20
N ASP A 13 -13.06 13.27 -0.57
CA ASP A 13 -14.16 12.50 0.03
C ASP A 13 -13.75 11.81 1.34
N THR A 14 -12.57 11.17 1.36
CA THR A 14 -12.03 10.53 2.58
C THR A 14 -10.53 10.25 2.44
N PRO A 15 -9.75 10.35 3.53
CA PRO A 15 -8.37 9.87 3.55
C PRO A 15 -8.26 8.35 3.79
N TYR A 16 -9.35 7.66 4.15
CA TYR A 16 -9.35 6.27 4.58
C TYR A 16 -9.70 5.28 3.45
N TYR A 17 -8.87 4.26 3.27
CA TYR A 17 -9.05 3.24 2.24
C TYR A 17 -8.73 1.84 2.73
N HIS A 18 -9.63 0.90 2.43
CA HIS A 18 -9.39 -0.53 2.57
C HIS A 18 -8.84 -1.10 1.26
N CYS A 19 -7.63 -1.65 1.32
CA CYS A 19 -6.97 -2.29 0.20
C CYS A 19 -6.88 -3.81 0.42
N CYS A 20 -7.06 -4.59 -0.66
CA CYS A 20 -6.95 -6.04 -0.64
C CYS A 20 -6.19 -6.57 -1.85
N SER A 21 -5.23 -7.47 -1.61
CA SER A 21 -4.48 -8.21 -2.65
C SER A 21 -4.60 -9.71 -2.40
N ARG A 22 -4.99 -10.49 -3.41
CA ARG A 22 -5.01 -11.97 -3.37
C ARG A 22 -3.80 -12.52 -4.15
N VAL A 23 -3.22 -13.62 -3.66
CA VAL A 23 -2.20 -14.37 -4.41
C VAL A 23 -2.84 -15.30 -5.44
N VAL A 24 -2.14 -15.59 -6.53
CA VAL A 24 -2.62 -16.47 -7.61
C VAL A 24 -1.96 -17.85 -7.53
N ARG A 25 -2.36 -18.77 -8.42
CA ARG A 25 -1.75 -20.10 -8.60
C ARG A 25 -1.82 -21.00 -7.36
N LYS A 26 -2.77 -20.75 -6.45
CA LYS A 26 -2.86 -21.43 -5.14
C LYS A 26 -1.55 -21.30 -4.32
N ALA A 27 -0.75 -20.27 -4.58
CA ALA A 27 0.43 -19.98 -3.76
C ALA A 27 -0.01 -19.58 -2.34
N PHE A 28 0.93 -19.67 -1.40
CA PHE A 28 0.73 -19.24 -0.02
C PHE A 28 1.51 -17.94 0.24
N LEU A 29 0.78 -16.95 0.75
CA LEU A 29 1.34 -15.73 1.34
C LEU A 29 1.91 -16.01 2.73
N CYS A 30 1.26 -16.88 3.51
CA CYS A 30 1.72 -17.42 4.78
C CYS A 30 0.91 -18.68 5.15
N GLY A 31 1.17 -19.31 6.29
CA GLY A 31 0.40 -20.45 6.78
C GLY A 31 0.89 -21.81 6.31
N PHE A 32 0.13 -22.84 6.68
CA PHE A 32 0.47 -24.24 6.44
C PHE A 32 -0.38 -24.84 5.32
N ASP A 33 0.26 -25.41 4.30
CA ASP A 33 -0.41 -26.17 3.26
C ASP A 33 -0.62 -27.61 3.72
N LYS A 34 -1.86 -27.94 4.07
CA LYS A 34 -2.24 -29.29 4.53
C LYS A 34 -2.12 -30.37 3.45
N SER A 35 -2.10 -29.98 2.17
CA SER A 35 -2.04 -30.92 1.06
C SER A 35 -0.61 -31.37 0.74
N THR A 36 0.36 -30.48 0.89
CA THR A 36 1.79 -30.77 0.65
C THR A 36 2.58 -31.00 1.94
N GLY A 37 2.07 -30.53 3.08
CA GLY A 37 2.77 -30.52 4.36
C GLY A 37 3.78 -29.39 4.50
N GLU A 38 3.81 -28.45 3.55
CA GLU A 38 4.74 -27.31 3.58
C GLU A 38 4.25 -26.18 4.50
N ASN A 39 5.19 -25.54 5.17
CA ASN A 39 4.93 -24.42 6.07
C ASN A 39 5.52 -23.13 5.51
N PHE A 40 4.67 -22.13 5.26
CA PHE A 40 5.01 -20.81 4.75
C PHE A 40 4.81 -19.70 5.78
N GLU A 41 4.59 -20.03 7.06
CA GLU A 41 4.29 -19.05 8.11
C GLU A 41 5.40 -17.99 8.27
N HIS A 42 6.65 -18.35 7.98
CA HIS A 42 7.78 -17.41 7.98
C HIS A 42 7.58 -16.23 7.03
N ARG A 43 6.81 -16.39 5.95
CA ARG A 43 6.53 -15.32 4.99
C ARG A 43 5.67 -14.20 5.59
N ARG A 44 4.93 -14.46 6.68
CA ARG A 44 4.17 -13.42 7.39
C ARG A 44 5.08 -12.29 7.86
N GLU A 45 6.24 -12.64 8.42
CA GLU A 45 7.22 -11.65 8.88
C GLU A 45 7.72 -10.75 7.74
N TRP A 46 7.83 -11.28 6.52
CA TRP A 46 8.19 -10.48 5.34
C TRP A 46 7.14 -9.41 5.05
N VAL A 47 5.86 -9.75 5.21
CA VAL A 47 4.75 -8.80 5.01
C VAL A 47 4.72 -7.77 6.14
N ASP A 48 4.77 -8.22 7.39
CA ASP A 48 4.70 -7.38 8.58
C ASP A 48 5.83 -6.35 8.59
N SER A 49 7.07 -6.82 8.40
CA SER A 49 8.26 -5.96 8.36
C SER A 49 8.17 -4.92 7.23
N ARG A 50 7.68 -5.33 6.05
CA ARG A 50 7.55 -4.43 4.91
C ARG A 50 6.47 -3.38 5.10
N ILE A 51 5.33 -3.72 5.70
CA ILE A 51 4.28 -2.76 6.04
C ILE A 51 4.82 -1.70 7.00
N LEU A 52 5.50 -2.13 8.06
CA LEU A 52 6.07 -1.22 9.06
C LEU A 52 7.16 -0.34 8.46
N GLU A 53 8.05 -0.89 7.63
CA GLU A 53 9.07 -0.11 6.92
C GLU A 53 8.43 0.98 6.05
N LEU A 54 7.43 0.63 5.23
CA LEU A 54 6.77 1.59 4.35
C LEU A 54 6.02 2.69 5.11
N ALA A 55 5.49 2.39 6.30
CA ALA A 55 4.86 3.39 7.17
C ALA A 55 5.85 4.47 7.65
N THR A 56 7.17 4.17 7.68
CA THR A 56 8.21 5.16 8.00
C THR A 56 8.65 6.02 6.82
N ILE A 57 8.27 5.62 5.60
CA ILE A 57 8.71 6.21 4.33
C ILE A 57 7.59 7.06 3.74
N PHE A 58 6.39 6.49 3.62
CA PHE A 58 5.23 7.15 3.05
C PHE A 58 4.53 8.01 4.10
N ALA A 59 3.81 9.04 3.65
CA ALA A 59 2.87 9.76 4.48
C ALA A 59 1.48 9.10 4.40
N ILE A 60 1.47 7.83 4.77
CA ILE A 60 0.27 7.00 4.82
C ILE A 60 0.36 6.19 6.11
N ASP A 61 -0.60 6.40 7.00
CA ASP A 61 -0.69 5.67 8.25
C ASP A 61 -1.35 4.31 8.02
N ILE A 62 -0.89 3.31 8.76
CA ILE A 62 -1.47 1.96 8.77
C ILE A 62 -2.46 1.90 9.93
N CYS A 63 -3.75 1.91 9.63
CA CYS A 63 -4.79 1.83 10.65
C CYS A 63 -4.97 0.39 11.16
N ALA A 64 -4.95 -0.57 10.24
CA ALA A 64 -5.08 -1.99 10.52
C ALA A 64 -4.59 -2.80 9.33
N TYR A 65 -4.18 -4.06 9.55
CA TYR A 65 -3.93 -5.01 8.47
C TYR A 65 -4.09 -6.45 8.95
N VAL A 66 -4.35 -7.36 8.01
CA VAL A 66 -4.39 -8.80 8.26
C VAL A 66 -3.74 -9.53 7.10
N VAL A 67 -2.80 -10.42 7.45
CA VAL A 67 -2.16 -11.35 6.51
C VAL A 67 -2.85 -12.70 6.66
N MET A 68 -3.52 -13.16 5.60
CA MET A 68 -4.11 -14.48 5.52
C MET A 68 -3.22 -15.39 4.66
N SER A 69 -3.55 -16.68 4.61
CA SER A 69 -2.74 -17.63 3.84
C SER A 69 -2.66 -17.30 2.35
N ASN A 70 -3.66 -16.61 1.80
CA ASN A 70 -3.75 -16.30 0.37
C ASN A 70 -4.14 -14.83 0.08
N HIS A 71 -4.28 -13.98 1.10
CA HIS A 71 -4.64 -12.57 0.93
C HIS A 71 -3.95 -11.68 1.93
N LEU A 72 -3.80 -10.42 1.52
CA LEU A 72 -3.51 -9.30 2.39
C LEU A 72 -4.69 -8.33 2.37
N HIS A 73 -5.10 -7.89 3.56
CA HIS A 73 -5.97 -6.74 3.76
C HIS A 73 -5.19 -5.66 4.52
N VAL A 74 -5.26 -4.41 4.08
CA VAL A 74 -4.65 -3.27 4.76
C VAL A 74 -5.59 -2.07 4.72
N VAL A 75 -5.74 -1.39 5.85
CA VAL A 75 -6.52 -0.16 6.02
C VAL A 75 -5.53 0.98 6.15
N LEU A 76 -5.59 1.90 5.20
CA LEU A 76 -4.65 3.00 5.03
C LEU A 76 -5.37 4.32 5.30
N LYS A 77 -4.67 5.26 5.93
CA LYS A 77 -5.08 6.66 6.02
C LYS A 77 -4.03 7.53 5.36
N VAL A 78 -4.38 8.20 4.27
CA VAL A 78 -3.46 9.11 3.57
C VAL A 78 -3.36 10.43 4.31
N ASP A 79 -2.13 10.87 4.62
CA ASP A 79 -1.87 12.14 5.28
C ASP A 79 -1.26 13.15 4.29
N ALA A 80 -2.13 13.75 3.48
CA ALA A 80 -1.73 14.73 2.48
C ALA A 80 -1.17 16.02 3.11
N ASP A 81 -1.62 16.39 4.31
CA ASP A 81 -1.19 17.62 4.97
C ASP A 81 0.21 17.48 5.56
N LYS A 82 0.57 16.31 6.10
CA LYS A 82 1.94 15.99 6.52
C LYS A 82 2.94 16.19 5.39
N VAL A 83 2.60 15.75 4.18
CA VAL A 83 3.49 15.93 3.02
C VAL A 83 3.57 17.38 2.59
N LYS A 84 2.50 18.18 2.68
CA LYS A 84 2.57 19.62 2.37
C LYS A 84 3.53 20.37 3.29
N GLN A 85 3.68 19.91 4.53
CA GLN A 85 4.58 20.51 5.52
C GLN A 85 6.05 20.11 5.34
N TRP A 86 6.35 19.03 4.61
CA TRP A 86 7.73 18.64 4.34
C TRP A 86 8.45 19.65 3.45
N SER A 87 9.66 20.00 3.85
CA SER A 87 10.65 20.64 3.00
C SER A 87 11.06 19.71 1.84
N ASP A 88 11.65 20.29 0.81
CA ASP A 88 12.14 19.54 -0.35
C ASP A 88 13.21 18.51 0.03
N LYS A 89 14.09 18.86 0.98
CA LYS A 89 15.06 17.92 1.54
C LYS A 89 14.38 16.76 2.28
N GLU A 90 13.31 17.02 3.03
CA GLU A 90 12.55 15.95 3.70
C GLU A 90 11.87 15.02 2.69
N VAL A 91 11.26 15.56 1.63
CA VAL A 91 10.67 14.74 0.55
C VAL A 91 11.72 13.82 -0.07
N LEU A 92 12.89 14.35 -0.43
CA LEU A 92 13.98 13.56 -0.99
C LEU A 92 14.51 12.54 0.01
N THR A 93 14.72 12.94 1.27
CA THR A 93 15.19 12.05 2.34
C THR A 93 14.23 10.88 2.54
N GLN A 94 12.92 11.14 2.60
CA GLN A 94 11.92 10.08 2.73
C GLN A 94 11.90 9.18 1.51
N TRP A 95 11.90 9.75 0.30
CA TRP A 95 11.97 8.97 -0.94
C TRP A 95 13.21 8.06 -0.97
N HIS A 96 14.36 8.57 -0.53
CA HIS A 96 15.64 7.85 -0.57
C HIS A 96 15.72 6.68 0.42
N LYS A 97 14.86 6.64 1.45
CA LYS A 97 14.76 5.47 2.35
C LYS A 97 14.23 4.23 1.63
N GLY A 98 13.25 4.41 0.74
CA GLY A 98 12.58 3.32 0.04
C GLY A 98 13.05 3.09 -1.40
N PHE A 99 13.69 4.10 -2.00
CA PHE A 99 14.01 4.14 -3.42
C PHE A 99 15.39 4.75 -3.65
N LYS A 100 16.08 4.35 -4.72
CA LYS A 100 17.46 4.77 -4.99
C LYS A 100 17.65 6.28 -5.19
N GLY A 101 16.62 7.00 -5.65
CA GLY A 101 16.75 8.39 -6.10
C GLY A 101 17.59 8.54 -7.39
N THR A 102 17.86 9.78 -7.80
CA THR A 102 18.72 10.12 -8.96
C THR A 102 20.00 10.80 -8.49
N LEU A 103 21.03 10.82 -9.35
CA LEU A 103 22.30 11.49 -9.05
C LEU A 103 22.10 12.94 -8.58
N LEU A 104 21.26 13.71 -9.27
CA LEU A 104 21.01 15.11 -8.91
C LEU A 104 20.29 15.26 -7.57
N THR A 105 19.35 14.37 -7.24
CA THR A 105 18.69 14.41 -5.92
C THR A 105 19.66 14.09 -4.78
N HIS A 106 20.66 13.24 -5.02
CA HIS A 106 21.74 12.97 -4.05
C HIS A 106 22.65 14.19 -3.88
N LYS A 107 23.05 14.83 -4.98
CA LYS A 107 23.83 16.08 -4.94
C LYS A 107 23.10 17.18 -4.17
N TYR A 108 21.80 17.36 -4.43
CA TYR A 108 20.98 18.34 -3.74
C TYR A 108 20.92 18.11 -2.23
N LEU A 109 20.75 16.85 -1.79
CA LEU A 109 20.76 16.53 -0.35
C LEU A 109 22.11 16.77 0.32
N LYS A 110 23.22 16.66 -0.43
CA LYS A 110 24.57 16.95 0.04
C LYS A 110 24.95 18.43 -0.06
N GLU A 111 24.05 19.29 -0.53
CA GLU A 111 24.30 20.72 -0.74
C GLU A 111 25.46 20.97 -1.72
N GLU A 112 25.66 20.06 -2.68
CA GLU A 112 26.61 20.28 -3.78
C GLU A 112 26.07 21.31 -4.77
N ASP A 113 26.98 22.04 -5.44
CA ASP A 113 26.61 23.02 -6.46
C ASP A 113 25.87 22.37 -7.64
N LEU A 114 24.72 22.95 -7.97
CA LEU A 114 23.89 22.55 -9.10
C LEU A 114 23.60 23.78 -9.96
N ASN A 115 23.75 23.64 -11.28
CA ASN A 115 23.36 24.69 -12.20
C ASN A 115 21.82 24.81 -12.29
N GLN A 116 21.33 25.85 -12.95
CA GLN A 116 19.89 26.12 -13.04
C GLN A 116 19.08 24.97 -13.67
N LEU A 117 19.61 24.30 -14.70
CA LEU A 117 18.93 23.18 -15.36
C LEU A 117 18.90 21.93 -14.46
N GLU A 118 19.99 21.67 -13.74
CA GLU A 118 20.05 20.59 -12.77
C GLU A 118 19.07 20.83 -11.60
N LEU A 119 19.01 22.05 -11.07
CA LEU A 119 18.04 22.43 -10.03
C LEU A 119 16.60 22.27 -10.51
N GLN A 120 16.30 22.67 -11.75
CA GLN A 120 14.98 22.44 -12.33
C GLN A 120 14.62 20.95 -12.35
N THR A 121 15.55 20.10 -12.80
CA THR A 121 15.35 18.64 -12.83
C THR A 121 15.11 18.08 -11.42
N VAL A 122 15.80 18.61 -10.41
CA VAL A 122 15.58 18.22 -9.01
C VAL A 122 14.20 18.63 -8.53
N ASN A 123 13.75 19.85 -8.83
CA ASN A 123 12.42 20.34 -8.45
C ASN A 123 11.28 19.53 -9.10
N GLU A 124 11.46 19.09 -10.35
CA GLU A 124 10.54 18.17 -11.02
C GLU A 124 10.48 16.82 -10.30
N CYS A 125 11.63 16.26 -9.92
CA CYS A 125 11.70 15.03 -9.12
C CYS A 125 11.01 15.20 -7.77
N ILE A 126 11.25 16.30 -7.05
CA ILE A 126 10.63 16.58 -5.75
C ILE A 126 9.11 16.63 -5.89
N THR A 127 8.61 17.35 -6.89
CA THR A 127 7.18 17.47 -7.15
C THR A 127 6.55 16.09 -7.38
N GLU A 128 7.21 15.26 -8.21
CA GLU A 128 6.75 13.90 -8.47
C GLU A 128 6.79 13.03 -7.20
N TYR A 129 7.90 13.02 -6.46
CA TYR A 129 8.06 12.19 -5.26
C TYR A 129 7.07 12.59 -4.17
N ARG A 130 6.80 13.88 -4.02
CA ARG A 130 5.80 14.41 -3.09
C ARG A 130 4.41 13.80 -3.36
N GLN A 131 4.01 13.72 -4.64
CA GLN A 131 2.76 13.06 -5.03
C GLN A 131 2.80 11.54 -4.78
N ARG A 132 3.92 10.89 -5.08
CA ARG A 132 4.05 9.43 -4.91
C ARG A 132 4.04 9.00 -3.45
N LEU A 133 4.56 9.82 -2.53
CA LEU A 133 4.64 9.52 -1.10
C LEU A 133 3.27 9.50 -0.38
N ILE A 134 2.21 9.97 -1.04
CA ILE A 134 0.81 9.88 -0.59
C ILE A 134 -0.04 8.96 -1.46
N ASP A 135 0.54 8.36 -2.50
CA ASP A 135 -0.21 7.56 -3.47
C ASP A 135 -0.35 6.10 -3.00
N ILE A 136 -1.59 5.66 -2.79
CA ILE A 136 -1.93 4.31 -2.35
C ILE A 136 -1.43 3.23 -3.33
N SER A 137 -1.45 3.51 -4.64
CA SER A 137 -0.94 2.55 -5.63
C SER A 137 0.58 2.41 -5.56
N TRP A 138 1.31 3.49 -5.29
CA TRP A 138 2.74 3.44 -5.01
C TRP A 138 3.04 2.68 -3.72
N PHE A 139 2.28 2.92 -2.65
CA PHE A 139 2.39 2.15 -1.42
C PHE A 139 2.17 0.65 -1.67
N MET A 140 1.04 0.28 -2.27
CA MET A 140 0.69 -1.12 -2.52
C MET A 140 1.65 -1.81 -3.47
N ARG A 141 2.19 -1.10 -4.48
CA ARG A 141 3.25 -1.62 -5.36
C ARG A 141 4.53 -1.90 -4.57
N SER A 142 4.94 -0.96 -3.73
CA SER A 142 6.16 -1.04 -2.93
C SER A 142 6.09 -2.13 -1.86
N LEU A 143 4.88 -2.44 -1.40
CA LEU A 143 4.59 -3.57 -0.53
C LEU A 143 4.64 -4.89 -1.30
N SER A 144 3.94 -4.97 -2.43
CA SER A 144 3.68 -6.23 -3.13
C SER A 144 4.90 -6.77 -3.89
N GLU A 145 5.71 -5.90 -4.50
CA GLU A 145 6.79 -6.32 -5.42
C GLU A 145 7.91 -7.13 -4.71
N PRO A 146 8.45 -6.71 -3.56
CA PRO A 146 9.49 -7.48 -2.88
C PRO A 146 9.00 -8.85 -2.42
N ILE A 147 7.78 -8.90 -1.86
CA ILE A 147 7.14 -10.14 -1.40
C ILE A 147 6.96 -11.11 -2.57
N ALA A 148 6.46 -10.62 -3.72
CA ALA A 148 6.28 -11.44 -4.91
C ALA A 148 7.60 -12.04 -5.41
N ARG A 149 8.69 -11.25 -5.38
CA ARG A 149 10.01 -11.72 -5.79
C ARG A 149 10.60 -12.75 -4.84
N MET A 150 10.47 -12.53 -3.53
CA MET A 150 10.94 -13.47 -2.52
C MET A 150 10.17 -14.80 -2.60
N ALA A 151 8.83 -14.73 -2.65
CA ALA A 151 7.99 -15.90 -2.76
C ALA A 151 8.23 -16.68 -4.06
N ASN A 152 8.25 -16.01 -5.23
CA ASN A 152 8.53 -16.70 -6.50
C ASN A 152 9.92 -17.34 -6.53
N LYS A 153 10.92 -16.70 -5.90
CA LYS A 153 12.28 -17.25 -5.77
C LYS A 153 12.28 -18.51 -4.89
N GLU A 154 11.60 -18.46 -3.75
CA GLU A 154 11.45 -19.61 -2.85
C GLU A 154 10.69 -20.77 -3.52
N ASP A 155 9.60 -20.45 -4.22
CA ASP A 155 8.76 -21.38 -4.98
C ASP A 155 9.41 -21.88 -6.28
N LYS A 156 10.62 -21.38 -6.62
CA LYS A 156 11.36 -21.69 -7.86
C LYS A 156 10.50 -21.55 -9.12
N CYS A 157 9.66 -20.52 -9.17
CA CYS A 157 8.73 -20.30 -10.28
C CYS A 157 8.85 -18.90 -10.89
N THR A 158 8.28 -18.75 -12.08
CA THR A 158 8.19 -17.46 -12.78
C THR A 158 6.73 -17.05 -12.96
N GLY A 159 6.51 -15.76 -13.24
CA GLY A 159 5.17 -15.21 -13.47
C GLY A 159 4.60 -14.47 -12.26
N ARG A 160 3.28 -14.29 -12.24
CA ARG A 160 2.60 -13.46 -11.24
C ARG A 160 2.43 -14.21 -9.92
N PHE A 161 2.74 -13.51 -8.82
CA PHE A 161 2.44 -13.95 -7.46
C PHE A 161 1.10 -13.38 -6.98
N TRP A 162 0.86 -12.09 -7.24
CA TRP A 162 -0.40 -11.40 -6.94
C TRP A 162 -1.37 -11.42 -8.12
N GLU A 163 -2.65 -11.27 -7.84
CA GLU A 163 -3.64 -10.89 -8.85
C GLU A 163 -3.24 -9.58 -9.57
N GLY A 164 -3.72 -9.39 -10.80
CA GLY A 164 -3.26 -8.27 -11.62
C GLY A 164 -3.50 -6.89 -11.01
N ARG A 165 -4.51 -6.73 -10.15
CA ARG A 165 -4.85 -5.46 -9.48
C ARG A 165 -5.34 -5.73 -8.06
N PHE A 166 -4.83 -4.98 -7.09
CA PHE A 166 -5.45 -4.91 -5.75
C PHE A 166 -6.84 -4.24 -5.81
N LYS A 167 -7.72 -4.56 -4.88
CA LYS A 167 -9.00 -3.84 -4.69
C LYS A 167 -8.77 -2.67 -3.73
N SER A 168 -9.41 -1.53 -3.97
CA SER A 168 -9.38 -0.36 -3.09
C SER A 168 -10.81 0.13 -2.87
N GLN A 169 -11.21 0.30 -1.61
CA GLN A 169 -12.53 0.76 -1.21
C GLN A 169 -12.37 1.96 -0.28
N ALA A 170 -12.98 3.10 -0.64
CA ALA A 170 -13.06 4.27 0.21
C ALA A 170 -13.95 3.98 1.45
N LEU A 171 -13.51 4.42 2.63
CA LEU A 171 -14.26 4.31 3.88
C LEU A 171 -14.79 5.70 4.22
N LEU A 172 -16.11 5.89 4.06
CA LEU A 172 -16.76 7.21 4.10
C LEU A 172 -17.37 7.58 5.46
N ASP A 173 -17.50 6.62 6.38
CA ASP A 173 -18.04 6.86 7.71
C ASP A 173 -17.13 6.27 8.80
N GLU A 174 -17.22 6.84 10.00
CA GLU A 174 -16.46 6.39 11.17
C GLU A 174 -16.79 4.94 11.54
N ALA A 175 -18.02 4.50 11.27
CA ALA A 175 -18.46 3.13 11.50
C ALA A 175 -17.70 2.12 10.63
N ALA A 176 -17.45 2.42 9.35
CA ALA A 176 -16.67 1.59 8.43
C ALA A 176 -15.20 1.56 8.84
N VAL A 177 -14.64 2.68 9.29
CA VAL A 177 -13.27 2.73 9.83
C VAL A 177 -13.17 1.89 11.10
N LEU A 178 -14.11 2.04 12.05
CA LEU A 178 -14.13 1.29 13.30
C LEU A 178 -14.37 -0.20 13.07
N ALA A 179 -15.27 -0.55 12.14
CA ALA A 179 -15.51 -1.93 11.76
C ALA A 179 -14.25 -2.55 11.15
N CYS A 180 -13.58 -1.86 10.21
CA CYS A 180 -12.32 -2.34 9.63
C CYS A 180 -11.19 -2.50 10.66
N ASN A 181 -11.10 -1.59 11.64
CA ASN A 181 -10.12 -1.69 12.73
C ASN A 181 -10.43 -2.86 13.68
N ASN A 182 -11.71 -3.04 14.06
CA ASN A 182 -12.15 -4.15 14.91
C ASN A 182 -12.15 -5.51 14.19
N MET A 183 -12.12 -5.52 12.86
CA MET A 183 -12.03 -6.73 12.06
C MET A 183 -10.62 -7.35 12.04
N ALA A 184 -9.57 -6.64 12.48
CA ALA A 184 -8.20 -7.18 12.54
C ALA A 184 -8.01 -8.40 13.47
N THR A 185 -9.00 -8.76 14.29
CA THR A 185 -9.03 -10.04 15.01
C THR A 185 -9.48 -11.17 14.06
N HIS A 186 -8.69 -12.26 13.98
CA HIS A 186 -8.81 -13.41 13.06
C HIS A 186 -10.24 -13.95 12.78
N SER A 187 -11.18 -13.75 13.69
CA SER A 187 -12.52 -14.35 13.69
C SER A 187 -13.55 -13.67 12.78
N ASN A 188 -13.37 -12.40 12.39
CA ASN A 188 -14.44 -11.64 11.70
C ASN A 188 -14.34 -11.56 10.17
N TRP A 189 -13.19 -11.88 9.55
CA TRP A 189 -13.03 -11.79 8.09
C TRP A 189 -13.78 -12.86 7.29
N LEU A 190 -14.13 -14.01 7.91
CA LEU A 190 -14.95 -15.05 7.29
C LEU A 190 -16.35 -14.54 6.87
N ASN A 191 -16.85 -13.47 7.49
CA ASN A 191 -18.16 -12.91 7.17
C ASN A 191 -18.15 -12.00 5.94
N ILE A 192 -16.99 -11.44 5.54
CA ILE A 192 -16.90 -10.57 4.36
C ILE A 192 -16.92 -11.37 3.05
N GLU A 193 -16.35 -12.59 3.00
CA GLU A 193 -16.50 -13.44 1.81
C GLU A 193 -17.95 -13.87 1.56
N ARG A 194 -18.82 -13.82 2.58
CA ARG A 194 -20.27 -14.04 2.44
C ARG A 194 -21.06 -12.76 2.17
N SER A 195 -20.49 -11.58 2.42
CA SER A 195 -21.18 -10.29 2.34
C SER A 195 -20.74 -9.42 1.15
N THR A 196 -20.50 -10.02 -0.01
CA THR A 196 -20.53 -9.30 -1.31
C THR A 196 -21.90 -8.65 -1.61
N THR A 197 -22.83 -8.66 -0.64
CA THR A 197 -24.13 -8.01 -0.64
C THR A 197 -24.45 -7.43 0.75
N LEU A 198 -23.59 -6.59 1.33
CA LEU A 198 -24.05 -5.68 2.38
C LEU A 198 -24.65 -4.45 1.70
N TYR A 199 -25.97 -4.52 1.57
CA TYR A 199 -26.86 -3.41 1.31
C TYR A 199 -26.36 -2.13 2.00
N LEU A 200 -26.04 -1.11 1.20
CA LEU A 200 -26.17 0.27 1.66
C LEU A 200 -27.68 0.49 1.84
N PRO A 201 -28.19 0.81 3.05
CA PRO A 201 -29.50 1.41 3.13
C PRO A 201 -29.34 2.82 2.57
N PHE A 202 -29.76 3.02 1.32
CA PHE A 202 -30.19 4.34 0.87
C PHE A 202 -31.32 4.79 1.81
N PRO A 203 -31.23 5.93 2.50
CA PRO A 203 -32.43 6.61 2.94
C PRO A 203 -33.03 7.27 1.70
N ASN A 204 -34.07 6.64 1.14
CA ASN A 204 -34.98 7.34 0.25
C ASN A 204 -35.71 8.43 1.07
N GLY A 205 -35.48 9.68 0.68
CA GLY A 205 -36.52 10.64 0.29
C GLY A 205 -37.62 11.03 1.30
N ASN A 206 -37.66 12.34 1.54
CA ASN A 206 -38.69 13.20 2.15
C ASN A 206 -38.83 13.19 3.67
#